data_AF-A0AAU3ZZV0-F1
#
_entry.id   AF-A0AAU3ZZV0-F1
#
_cell.length_a   1.000
_cell.length_b   1.000
_cell.length_c   1.000
_cell.angle_alpha   90.00
_cell.angle_beta   90.00
_cell.angle_gamma   90.00
#
_symmetry.space_group_name_H-M   'P 1'
#
loop_
_entity.id
_entity.type
_entity.pdbx_description
1 polymer ?
#
loop_
_entity_poly.entity_id
_entity_poly.type
_entity_poly.pdbx_seq_one_letter_code
_entity_poly.pdbx_strand_id
1 'polypeptide(L)'
;MTPRPDDEARTELRDLVAKASKHRDDEHERVETEFWREIDALQGSYHGAQQDIAVALDVKRNQVLRQTKRYRTADQEPGAVD
;
A
#
# COMPACT_ATOMS: atom_id res chain seq x y z
N MET A 1 31.35 13.30 27.91
CA MET A 1 31.45 14.06 26.65
C MET A 1 30.05 14.52 26.31
N THR A 2 29.80 15.82 26.30
CA THR A 2 28.50 16.39 25.91
C THR A 2 28.41 16.39 24.39
N PRO A 3 27.33 15.87 23.77
CA PRO A 3 27.17 15.93 22.32
C PRO A 3 27.21 17.38 21.84
N ARG A 4 27.75 17.59 20.64
CA ARG A 4 27.74 18.92 20.03
C ARG A 4 26.32 19.24 19.56
N PRO A 5 25.91 20.52 19.54
CA PRO A 5 24.57 20.92 19.08
C PRO A 5 24.21 20.37 17.69
N ASP A 6 25.21 20.24 16.81
CA ASP A 6 25.03 19.67 15.48
C ASP A 6 24.74 18.16 15.48
N ASP A 7 25.21 17.42 16.49
CA ASP A 7 24.96 15.98 16.62
C ASP A 7 23.54 15.69 17.12
N GLU A 8 23.01 16.56 17.99
CA GLU A 8 21.61 16.55 18.41
C GLU A 8 20.69 16.91 17.24
N ALA A 9 20.98 18.00 16.53
CA ALA A 9 20.19 18.42 15.36
C ALA A 9 20.20 17.37 14.23
N ARG A 10 21.32 16.67 14.01
CA ARG A 10 21.41 15.56 13.05
C ARG A 10 20.56 14.36 13.46
N THR A 11 20.49 14.07 14.75
CA THR A 11 19.68 12.96 15.28
C THR A 11 18.20 13.28 15.14
N GLU A 12 17.78 14.48 15.54
CA GLU A 12 16.41 14.96 15.39
C GLU A 12 15.95 14.96 13.93
N LEU A 13 16.79 15.44 13.01
CA LEU A 13 16.48 15.39 11.57
C LEU A 13 16.25 13.96 11.07
N ARG A 14 17.09 13.00 11.49
CA ARG A 14 16.93 11.59 11.10
C ARG A 14 15.62 11.00 11.63
N ASP A 15 15.27 11.32 12.87
CA ASP A 15 14.02 10.84 13.48
C ASP A 15 12.79 11.41 12.77
N LEU A 16 12.82 12.70 12.42
CA LEU A 16 11.75 13.35 11.66
C LEU A 16 11.62 12.76 10.25
N VAL A 17 12.74 12.50 9.57
CA VAL A 17 12.74 11.84 8.25
C VAL A 17 12.22 10.41 8.35
N ALA A 18 12.62 9.65 9.36
CA ALA A 18 12.13 8.30 9.57
C ALA A 18 10.61 8.28 9.81
N LYS A 19 10.11 9.22 10.63
CA LYS A 19 8.67 9.39 10.87
C LYS A 19 7.92 9.75 9.59
N ALA A 20 8.44 10.69 8.80
CA ALA A 20 7.83 11.09 7.53
C ALA A 20 7.84 9.96 6.50
N SER A 21 8.92 9.18 6.41
CA SER A 21 9.00 8.01 5.53
C SER A 21 7.98 6.96 5.94
N LYS A 22 7.91 6.63 7.23
CA LYS A 22 6.93 5.67 7.74
C LYS A 22 5.51 6.09 7.39
N HIS A 23 5.16 7.36 7.64
CA HIS A 23 3.84 7.86 7.29
C HIS A 23 3.52 7.75 5.80
N ARG A 24 4.49 8.05 4.93
CA ARG A 24 4.32 7.88 3.47
C ARG A 24 4.06 6.42 3.12
N ASP A 25 4.83 5.51 3.72
CA ASP A 25 4.75 4.08 3.40
C ASP A 25 3.42 3.48 3.90
N ASP A 26 2.98 3.84 5.11
CA ASP A 26 1.69 3.45 5.69
C ASP A 26 0.52 3.96 4.83
N GLU A 27 0.58 5.23 4.39
CA GLU A 27 -0.47 5.81 3.55
C GLU A 27 -0.49 5.20 2.14
N HIS A 28 0.68 4.92 1.56
CA HIS A 28 0.77 4.24 0.28
C HIS A 28 0.15 2.84 0.35
N GLU A 29 0.44 2.08 1.41
CA GLU A 29 -0.15 0.75 1.62
C GLU A 29 -1.67 0.83 1.79
N ARG A 30 -2.18 1.82 2.54
CA ARG A 30 -3.61 2.06 2.71
C ARG A 30 -4.29 2.34 1.36
N VAL A 31 -3.73 3.27 0.58
CA VAL A 31 -4.27 3.65 -0.73
C VAL A 31 -4.22 2.49 -1.72
N GLU A 32 -3.12 1.73 -1.78
CA GLU A 32 -3.04 0.53 -2.63
C GLU A 32 -4.08 -0.53 -2.23
N THR A 33 -4.28 -0.72 -0.92
CA THR A 33 -5.24 -1.70 -0.41
C THR A 33 -6.67 -1.32 -0.77
N GLU A 34 -7.05 -0.07 -0.55
CA GLU A 34 -8.37 0.48 -0.91
C GLU A 34 -8.61 0.33 -2.42
N PHE A 35 -7.65 0.76 -3.23
CA PHE A 35 -7.71 0.67 -4.68
C PHE A 35 -7.93 -0.77 -5.17
N TRP A 36 -7.12 -1.73 -4.73
CA TRP A 36 -7.24 -3.10 -5.24
C TRP A 36 -8.49 -3.83 -4.75
N ARG A 37 -9.09 -3.41 -3.63
CA ARG A 37 -10.40 -3.91 -3.18
C ARG A 37 -11.54 -3.41 -4.07
N GLU A 38 -11.53 -2.14 -4.43
CA GLU A 38 -12.51 -1.60 -5.36
C GLU A 38 -12.42 -2.30 -6.71
N ILE A 39 -11.20 -2.50 -7.23
CA ILE A 39 -10.97 -3.26 -8.46
C ILE A 39 -11.47 -4.71 -8.33
N ASP A 40 -11.32 -5.33 -7.15
CA ASP A 40 -11.82 -6.69 -6.90
C ASP A 40 -13.35 -6.79 -7.03
N ALA A 41 -14.08 -5.79 -6.54
CA ALA A 41 -15.52 -5.72 -6.71
C ALA A 41 -15.91 -5.48 -8.17
N LEU A 42 -15.16 -4.63 -8.89
CA LEU A 42 -15.45 -4.26 -10.28
C LEU A 42 -15.18 -5.38 -11.28
N GLN A 43 -14.16 -6.22 -11.06
CA GLN A 43 -13.80 -7.27 -12.03
C GLN A 43 -14.85 -8.37 -12.20
N GLY A 44 -15.82 -8.48 -11.28
CA GLY A 44 -16.94 -9.41 -11.36
C GLY A 44 -18.21 -8.84 -12.02
N SER A 45 -18.20 -7.57 -12.43
CA SER A 45 -19.40 -6.85 -12.91
C SER A 45 -19.97 -7.38 -14.22
N TYR A 46 -19.13 -7.88 -15.14
CA TYR A 46 -19.55 -8.54 -16.37
C TYR A 46 -18.44 -9.44 -16.93
N HIS A 47 -18.82 -10.32 -17.87
CA HIS A 47 -17.85 -11.16 -18.58
C HIS A 47 -16.92 -10.30 -19.45
N GLY A 48 -15.66 -10.18 -19.02
CA GLY A 48 -14.64 -9.37 -19.70
C GLY A 48 -14.13 -8.19 -18.87
N ALA A 49 -14.80 -7.83 -17.76
CA ALA A 49 -14.43 -6.68 -16.94
C ALA A 49 -12.96 -6.68 -16.50
N GLN A 50 -12.40 -7.84 -16.15
CA GLN A 50 -10.98 -7.98 -15.80
C GLN A 50 -10.02 -7.55 -16.92
N GLN A 51 -10.38 -7.80 -18.19
CA GLN A 51 -9.57 -7.39 -19.35
C GLN A 51 -9.66 -5.88 -19.56
N ASP A 52 -10.86 -5.31 -19.44
CA ASP A 52 -11.08 -3.88 -19.62
C ASP A 52 -10.42 -3.05 -18.51
N ILE A 53 -10.48 -3.54 -17.27
CA ILE A 53 -9.70 -2.99 -16.14
C ILE A 53 -8.21 -3.02 -16.45
N ALA A 54 -7.70 -4.13 -16.98
CA ALA A 54 -6.29 -4.25 -17.31
C ALA A 54 -5.86 -3.23 -18.37
N VAL A 55 -6.71 -3.00 -19.38
CA VAL A 55 -6.50 -1.96 -20.40
C VAL A 55 -6.54 -0.56 -19.78
N ALA A 56 -7.53 -0.28 -18.93
CA ALA A 56 -7.69 1.03 -18.30
C ALA A 56 -6.51 1.40 -17.36
N LEU A 57 -5.93 0.40 -16.70
CA LEU A 57 -4.78 0.57 -15.80
C LEU A 57 -3.42 0.46 -16.51
N ASP A 58 -3.39 0.17 -17.80
CA ASP A 58 -2.17 -0.15 -18.57
C ASP A 58 -1.33 -1.27 -17.91
N VAL A 59 -1.99 -2.35 -17.50
CA VAL A 59 -1.36 -3.53 -16.90
C VAL A 59 -1.80 -4.82 -17.57
N LYS A 60 -1.14 -5.93 -17.25
CA LYS A 60 -1.54 -7.25 -17.74
C LYS A 60 -2.78 -7.74 -17.00
N ARG A 61 -3.69 -8.43 -17.69
CA ARG A 61 -4.86 -9.09 -17.06
C ARG A 61 -4.49 -9.98 -15.86
N ASN A 62 -3.40 -10.74 -15.96
CA ASN A 62 -2.90 -11.57 -14.86
C ASN A 62 -2.38 -10.76 -13.67
N GLN A 63 -1.92 -9.53 -13.89
CA GLN A 63 -1.52 -8.63 -12.81
C GLN A 63 -2.74 -8.19 -12.00
N VAL A 64 -3.84 -7.82 -12.66
CA VAL A 64 -5.12 -7.53 -11.99
C VAL A 64 -5.52 -8.69 -11.07
N LEU A 65 -5.58 -9.92 -11.60
CA LEU A 65 -5.94 -11.10 -10.81
C LEU A 65 -5.04 -11.32 -9.59
N ARG A 66 -3.72 -11.17 -9.76
CA ARG A 66 -2.76 -11.36 -8.67
C ARG A 66 -2.92 -10.30 -7.59
N GLN A 67 -3.07 -9.03 -7.98
CA GLN A 67 -3.17 -7.94 -7.02
C GLN A 67 -4.49 -8.01 -6.26
N THR A 68 -5.63 -8.17 -6.95
CA THR A 68 -6.92 -8.30 -6.27
C THR A 68 -6.93 -9.49 -5.30
N LYS A 69 -6.30 -10.62 -5.66
CA LYS A 69 -6.15 -11.76 -4.74
C LYS A 69 -5.28 -11.42 -3.52
N ARG A 70 -4.15 -10.74 -3.72
CA ARG A 70 -3.23 -10.33 -2.65
C ARG A 70 -3.94 -9.45 -1.62
N TYR A 71 -4.64 -8.41 -2.07
CA TYR A 71 -5.29 -7.43 -1.19
C TYR A 71 -6.64 -7.91 -0.64
N ARG A 72 -7.28 -8.92 -1.26
CA ARG A 72 -8.42 -9.63 -0.66
C ARG A 72 -8.01 -10.45 0.56
N THR A 73 -6.86 -11.14 0.51
CA THR A 73 -6.36 -11.95 1.63
C THR A 73 -5.76 -11.09 2.75
N ALA A 74 -5.17 -9.93 2.43
CA ALA A 74 -4.68 -9.00 3.45
C ALA A 74 -5.79 -8.49 4.40
N ASP A 75 -7.06 -8.48 3.97
CA ASP A 75 -8.21 -8.16 4.83
C ASP A 75 -8.70 -9.35 5.68
N GLN A 76 -8.26 -10.56 5.32
CA GLN A 76 -8.66 -11.81 5.97
C GLN A 76 -7.69 -12.22 7.07
N GLU A 77 -6.64 -11.45 7.38
CA GLU A 77 -5.90 -11.64 8.62
C GLU A 77 -6.77 -11.14 9.79
N PRO A 78 -7.38 -12.05 10.58
CA PRO A 78 -8.07 -11.65 11.79
C PRO A 78 -6.98 -11.28 12.79
N GLY A 79 -7.23 -10.26 13.62
CA GLY A 79 -6.26 -9.71 14.55
C GLY A 79 -5.34 -10.75 15.19
N ALA A 80 -4.04 -10.43 15.17
CA ALA A 80 -3.18 -10.76 16.28
C ALA A 80 -3.77 -10.07 17.52
N VAL A 81 -4.75 -10.74 18.14
CA VAL A 81 -5.17 -10.52 19.51
C VAL A 81 -3.99 -10.94 20.40
N ASP A 82 -3.62 -10.02 21.29
CA ASP A 82 -2.74 -10.11 22.48
C ASP A 82 -1.91 -11.39 22.68
#